data_AF-A0A4Y6UA35-F1
#
_entry.id   AF-A0A4Y6UA35-F1
#
_cell.length_a   1.000
_cell.length_b   1.000
_cell.length_c   1.000
_cell.angle_alpha   90.00
_cell.angle_beta   90.00
_cell.angle_gamma   90.00
#
_symmetry.space_group_name_H-M   'P 1'
#
loop_
_entity.id
_entity.type
_entity.pdbx_description
1 polymer ?
#
loop_
_entity_poly.entity_id
_entity_poly.type
_entity_poly.pdbx_seq_one_letter_code
_entity_poly.pdbx_strand_id
1 'polypeptide(L)'
;MRLYCEEAELTPHTHPLDALRPRTIQTIAMASLMLRGWNEPAEGERLHLSTMLHQTIALIKQHGGMKPKALWNVFETGKLFPHVDVETFKALLRSMANPKAPFIEQAPDGLLLPGRAGEKLLEGREAYSVFTTPEEYQVSEAGGQLLGTIPQSNVVATEQLLILAGQRWRLVHVNRERHHITVKRAMGGHPPQFSSAPLGPHTGIIREMLRLYLSLDYPVWLDDKARQFLAEGRKAFDGLGLRHRSVIQHDDEVLIFPWAGERAQRTLMLALLARGLDVVPMGLPLSLPSSQRAALGPVLEDFAQSKLPGPATMVAHIQDKAHDKFDHALPPALLEESAIHDQITPDLLPAMARQLLPSMAPPNVAA
;
A
#
# COMPACT_ATOMS: atom_id res chain seq x y z
N MET A 1 12.87 14.02 22.77
CA MET A 1 12.98 13.38 21.45
C MET A 1 13.54 14.39 20.47
N ARG A 2 14.47 14.01 19.59
CA ARG A 2 14.94 14.84 18.46
C ARG A 2 14.67 14.05 17.18
N LEU A 3 14.13 14.70 16.17
CA LEU A 3 13.87 14.13 14.85
C LEU A 3 14.78 14.84 13.85
N TYR A 4 15.37 14.09 12.93
CA TYR A 4 16.21 14.63 11.86
C TYR A 4 15.60 14.23 10.52
N CYS A 5 15.50 15.18 9.60
CA CYS A 5 14.98 14.96 8.26
C CYS A 5 15.95 15.59 7.25
N GLU A 6 16.31 14.83 6.23
CA GLU A 6 17.18 15.29 5.14
C GLU A 6 16.35 15.59 3.90
N GLU A 7 16.64 16.73 3.28
CA GLU A 7 15.97 17.23 2.09
C GLU A 7 17.04 17.70 1.10
N ALA A 8 16.86 17.38 -0.19
CA ALA A 8 17.75 17.85 -1.24
C ALA A 8 17.61 19.37 -1.46
N GLU A 9 18.63 20.02 -2.01
CA GLU A 9 18.51 21.43 -2.39
C GLU A 9 17.50 21.62 -3.55
N LEU A 10 16.69 22.68 -3.50
CA LEU A 10 15.79 23.00 -4.62
C LEU A 10 16.58 23.69 -5.73
N THR A 11 16.33 23.23 -6.96
CA THR A 11 16.90 23.78 -8.19
C THR A 11 15.76 24.11 -9.16
N PRO A 12 15.99 24.89 -10.23
CA PRO A 12 14.98 25.13 -11.27
C PRO A 12 14.47 23.87 -11.96
N HIS A 13 15.21 22.76 -11.88
CA HIS A 13 14.84 21.46 -12.45
C HIS A 13 14.25 20.50 -11.41
N THR A 14 14.02 20.94 -10.18
CA THR A 14 13.44 20.11 -9.13
C THR A 14 11.99 19.80 -9.48
N HIS A 15 11.64 18.52 -9.40
CA HIS A 15 10.29 18.06 -9.68
C HIS A 15 9.30 18.65 -8.65
N PRO A 16 8.06 19.00 -9.06
CA PRO A 16 7.07 19.59 -8.16
C PRO A 16 6.82 18.80 -6.88
N LEU A 17 6.85 17.47 -6.95
CA LEU A 17 6.64 16.62 -5.78
C LEU A 17 7.77 16.68 -4.77
N ASP A 18 9.01 16.89 -5.22
CA ASP A 18 10.14 17.10 -4.31
C ASP A 18 10.11 18.52 -3.73
N ALA A 19 9.68 19.50 -4.54
CA ALA A 19 9.50 20.88 -4.10
C ALA A 19 8.44 21.03 -2.99
N LEU A 20 7.49 20.11 -2.89
CA LEU A 20 6.51 20.05 -1.80
C LEU A 20 7.13 19.72 -0.43
N ARG A 21 8.38 19.25 -0.37
CA ARG A 21 9.04 18.81 0.90
C ARG A 21 8.24 17.73 1.65
N PRO A 22 7.72 16.67 0.98
CA PRO A 22 6.77 15.75 1.59
C PRO A 22 7.32 15.04 2.83
N ARG A 23 8.64 14.75 2.89
CA ARG A 23 9.26 14.10 4.05
C ARG A 23 9.27 15.01 5.27
N THR A 24 9.71 16.26 5.11
CA THR A 24 9.65 17.25 6.20
C THR A 24 8.22 17.47 6.66
N ILE A 25 7.28 17.65 5.73
CA ILE A 25 5.87 17.90 6.07
C ILE A 25 5.26 16.70 6.79
N GLN A 26 5.53 15.47 6.34
CA GLN A 26 5.08 14.25 7.02
C GLN A 26 5.69 14.12 8.42
N THR A 27 6.98 14.39 8.58
CA THR A 27 7.66 14.38 9.88
C THR A 27 7.00 15.39 10.84
N ILE A 28 6.68 16.58 10.34
CA ILE A 28 6.01 17.61 11.15
C ILE A 28 4.58 17.18 11.51
N ALA A 29 3.85 16.58 10.57
CA ALA A 29 2.51 16.06 10.79
C ALA A 29 2.49 14.98 11.87
N MET A 30 3.37 13.99 11.76
CA MET A 30 3.47 12.90 12.73
C MET A 30 3.85 13.40 14.13
N ALA A 31 4.82 14.31 14.24
CA ALA A 31 5.17 14.92 15.52
C ALA A 31 4.01 15.74 16.11
N SER A 32 3.27 16.48 15.28
CA SER A 32 2.09 17.26 15.70
C SER A 32 0.97 16.36 16.20
N LEU A 33 0.71 15.23 15.52
CA LEU A 33 -0.28 14.23 15.92
C LEU A 33 0.11 13.54 17.23
N MET A 34 1.39 13.15 17.36
CA MET A 34 1.93 12.57 18.59
C MET A 34 1.75 13.52 19.79
N LEU A 35 2.05 14.82 19.62
CA LEU A 35 1.84 15.83 20.67
C LEU A 35 0.37 16.02 21.05
N ARG A 36 -0.57 15.72 20.16
CA ARG A 36 -2.02 15.72 20.42
C ARG A 36 -2.53 14.40 20.99
N GLY A 37 -1.64 13.41 21.18
CA GLY A 37 -2.02 12.06 21.62
C GLY A 37 -2.85 11.29 20.58
N TRP A 38 -2.78 11.68 19.30
CA TRP A 38 -3.44 10.94 18.23
C TRP A 38 -2.58 9.72 17.86
N ASN A 39 -3.22 8.56 17.88
CA ASN A 39 -2.66 7.32 17.38
C ASN A 39 -3.41 6.89 16.13
N GLU A 40 -2.69 6.25 15.22
CA GLU A 40 -3.31 5.62 14.06
C GLU A 40 -4.30 4.54 14.53
N PRO A 41 -5.54 4.53 14.02
CA PRO A 41 -6.51 3.50 14.38
C PRO A 41 -6.00 2.13 13.91
N ALA A 42 -6.23 1.10 14.72
CA ALA A 42 -5.99 -0.26 14.29
C ALA A 42 -6.88 -0.58 13.07
N GLU A 43 -6.31 -1.20 12.04
CA GLU A 43 -7.07 -1.69 10.89
C GLU A 43 -7.96 -2.85 11.33
N GLY A 44 -9.21 -2.54 11.70
CA GLY A 44 -10.18 -3.51 12.22
C GLY A 44 -10.88 -4.35 11.15
N GLU A 45 -10.43 -4.26 9.90
CA GLU A 45 -11.12 -4.79 8.72
C GLU A 45 -10.23 -5.74 7.93
N ARG A 46 -9.58 -6.72 8.57
CA ARG A 46 -8.82 -7.74 7.83
C ARG A 46 -9.35 -9.14 8.07
N LEU A 47 -9.29 -10.00 7.04
CA LEU A 47 -9.70 -11.40 7.18
C LEU A 47 -8.65 -12.24 7.91
N HIS A 48 -7.37 -11.87 7.81
CA HIS A 48 -6.26 -12.56 8.47
C HIS A 48 -6.21 -14.07 8.20
N LEU A 49 -6.55 -14.50 6.98
CA LEU A 49 -6.63 -15.92 6.60
C LEU A 49 -5.31 -16.67 6.81
N SER A 50 -4.16 -16.02 6.56
CA SER A 50 -2.84 -16.58 6.87
C SER A 50 -2.67 -16.88 8.37
N THR A 51 -3.12 -15.97 9.23
CA THR A 51 -3.09 -16.18 10.68
C THR A 51 -4.08 -17.26 11.10
N MET A 52 -5.28 -17.28 10.52
CA MET A 52 -6.28 -18.32 10.80
C MET A 52 -5.78 -19.72 10.42
N LEU A 53 -5.09 -19.85 9.27
CA LEU A 53 -4.43 -21.08 8.85
C LEU A 53 -3.42 -21.54 9.91
N HIS A 54 -2.54 -20.63 10.33
CA HIS A 54 -1.54 -20.92 11.35
C HIS A 54 -2.17 -21.37 12.68
N GLN A 55 -3.16 -20.61 13.18
CA GLN A 55 -3.85 -20.93 14.43
C GLN A 55 -4.62 -22.26 14.34
N THR A 56 -5.17 -22.60 13.17
CA THR A 56 -5.83 -23.88 12.95
C THR A 56 -4.85 -25.05 13.14
N ILE A 57 -3.66 -24.97 12.56
CA ILE A 57 -2.63 -26.02 12.71
C ILE A 57 -2.12 -26.10 14.15
N ALA A 58 -1.90 -24.94 14.80
CA ALA A 58 -1.47 -24.88 16.20
C ALA A 58 -2.48 -25.53 17.16
N LEU A 59 -3.77 -25.26 16.97
CA LEU A 59 -4.85 -25.86 17.75
C LEU A 59 -4.93 -27.38 17.53
N ILE A 60 -4.84 -27.84 16.27
CA ILE A 60 -4.77 -29.26 15.96
C ILE A 60 -3.59 -29.92 16.68
N LYS A 61 -2.41 -29.31 16.69
CA LYS A 61 -1.23 -29.83 17.40
C LYS A 61 -1.41 -29.86 18.91
N GLN A 62 -1.91 -28.77 19.50
CA GLN A 62 -2.13 -28.65 20.94
C GLN A 62 -3.05 -29.75 21.48
N HIS A 63 -4.10 -30.09 20.73
CA HIS A 63 -5.11 -31.06 21.14
C HIS A 63 -4.86 -32.49 20.64
N GLY A 64 -3.78 -32.72 19.86
CA GLY A 64 -3.50 -34.02 19.24
C GLY A 64 -4.50 -34.41 18.14
N GLY A 65 -5.20 -33.42 17.57
CA GLY A 65 -6.27 -33.58 16.60
C GLY A 65 -7.55 -32.84 17.01
N MET A 66 -8.27 -32.25 16.05
CA MET A 66 -9.53 -31.55 16.32
C MET A 66 -10.56 -31.74 15.21
N LYS A 67 -11.84 -31.81 15.57
CA LYS A 67 -12.93 -31.82 14.58
C LYS A 67 -13.16 -30.40 14.02
N PRO A 68 -13.54 -30.23 12.73
CA PRO A 68 -13.78 -28.91 12.13
C PRO A 68 -14.73 -28.02 12.92
N LYS A 69 -15.82 -28.60 13.45
CA LYS A 69 -16.80 -27.87 14.28
C LYS A 69 -16.20 -27.34 15.58
N ALA A 70 -15.29 -28.10 16.20
CA ALA A 70 -14.62 -27.66 17.43
C ALA A 70 -13.67 -26.49 17.16
N LEU A 71 -12.92 -26.52 16.05
CA LEU A 71 -12.08 -25.40 15.61
C LEU A 71 -12.91 -24.14 15.36
N TRP A 72 -14.01 -24.26 14.61
CA TRP A 72 -14.90 -23.13 14.35
C TRP A 72 -15.44 -22.51 15.64
N ASN A 73 -15.91 -23.34 16.58
CA ASN A 73 -16.43 -22.87 17.86
C ASN A 73 -15.38 -22.07 18.67
N VAL A 74 -14.09 -22.46 18.62
CA VAL A 74 -13.02 -21.72 19.28
C VAL A 74 -12.88 -20.32 18.67
N PHE A 75 -12.84 -20.21 17.34
CA PHE A 75 -12.72 -18.93 16.65
C PHE A 75 -13.95 -18.04 16.84
N GLU A 76 -15.14 -18.61 16.77
CA GLU A 76 -16.42 -17.91 16.94
C GLU A 76 -16.59 -17.41 18.39
N THR A 77 -16.37 -18.26 19.39
CA THR A 77 -16.48 -17.87 20.81
C THR A 77 -15.46 -16.81 21.20
N GLY A 78 -14.23 -16.94 20.67
CA GLY A 78 -13.16 -15.97 20.90
C GLY A 78 -13.30 -14.68 20.09
N LYS A 79 -14.21 -14.61 19.10
CA LYS A 79 -14.35 -13.50 18.14
C LYS A 79 -13.00 -13.13 17.48
N LEU A 80 -12.18 -14.13 17.18
CA LEU A 80 -10.80 -13.93 16.73
C LEU A 80 -10.71 -13.49 15.26
N PHE A 81 -11.67 -13.90 14.44
CA PHE A 81 -11.76 -13.59 13.00
C PHE A 81 -13.18 -13.11 12.66
N PRO A 82 -13.57 -11.89 13.08
CA PRO A 82 -14.96 -11.42 13.02
C PRO A 82 -15.53 -11.28 11.61
N HIS A 83 -14.66 -11.21 10.60
CA HIS A 83 -15.04 -11.03 9.19
C HIS A 83 -15.00 -12.32 8.37
N VAL A 84 -14.58 -13.43 8.98
CA VAL A 84 -14.55 -14.74 8.31
C VAL A 84 -15.86 -15.47 8.60
N ASP A 85 -16.57 -15.89 7.56
CA ASP A 85 -17.76 -16.72 7.70
C ASP A 85 -17.41 -18.23 7.68
N VAL A 86 -18.41 -19.07 7.94
CA VAL A 86 -18.25 -20.53 8.00
C VAL A 86 -17.89 -21.14 6.63
N GLU A 87 -18.32 -20.53 5.53
CA GLU A 87 -18.03 -21.03 4.18
C GLU A 87 -16.59 -20.70 3.77
N THR A 88 -16.10 -19.50 4.09
CA THR A 88 -14.70 -19.10 3.96
C THR A 88 -13.82 -19.98 4.83
N PHE A 89 -14.22 -20.29 6.07
CA PHE A 89 -13.48 -21.24 6.92
C PHE A 89 -13.44 -22.66 6.33
N LYS A 90 -14.56 -23.17 5.82
CA LYS A 90 -14.58 -24.47 5.12
C LYS A 90 -13.68 -24.45 3.88
N ALA A 91 -13.68 -23.36 3.11
CA ALA A 91 -12.80 -23.19 1.96
C ALA A 91 -11.33 -23.20 2.38
N LEU A 92 -10.99 -22.55 3.49
CA LEU A 92 -9.66 -22.57 4.08
C LEU A 92 -9.24 -24.00 4.46
N LEU A 93 -10.08 -24.75 5.19
CA LEU A 93 -9.78 -26.14 5.55
C LEU A 93 -9.56 -27.03 4.32
N ARG A 94 -10.39 -26.88 3.27
CA ARG A 94 -10.20 -27.61 2.00
C ARG A 94 -8.87 -27.27 1.33
N SER A 95 -8.46 -26.00 1.37
CA SER A 95 -7.16 -25.54 0.88
C SER A 95 -6.00 -26.13 1.68
N MET A 96 -6.12 -26.18 3.00
CA MET A 96 -5.11 -26.76 3.88
C MET A 96 -4.96 -28.28 3.68
N ALA A 97 -6.01 -28.96 3.24
CA ALA A 97 -6.00 -30.39 2.91
C ALA A 97 -5.50 -30.68 1.48
N ASN A 98 -4.94 -29.70 0.77
CA ASN A 98 -4.47 -29.88 -0.61
C ASN A 98 -3.37 -30.96 -0.68
N PRO A 99 -3.51 -32.00 -1.53
CA PRO A 99 -2.52 -33.08 -1.63
C PRO A 99 -1.11 -32.64 -2.03
N LYS A 100 -0.97 -31.48 -2.71
CA LYS A 100 0.34 -30.95 -3.11
C LYS A 100 1.13 -30.35 -1.93
N ALA A 101 0.42 -29.83 -0.93
CA ALA A 101 1.01 -29.22 0.27
C ALA A 101 0.06 -29.44 1.46
N PRO A 102 -0.03 -30.68 1.99
CA PRO A 102 -1.02 -31.02 3.00
C PRO A 102 -0.61 -30.45 4.35
N PHE A 103 -1.21 -29.33 4.73
CA PHE A 103 -1.08 -28.74 6.06
C PHE A 103 -1.89 -29.51 7.10
N ILE A 104 -3.03 -30.06 6.68
CA ILE A 104 -3.88 -30.94 7.49
C ILE A 104 -4.26 -32.18 6.71
N GLU A 105 -4.59 -33.23 7.44
CA GLU A 105 -5.19 -34.47 6.93
C GLU A 105 -6.44 -34.79 7.74
N GLN A 106 -7.41 -35.48 7.14
CA GLN A 106 -8.65 -35.87 7.81
C GLN A 106 -8.71 -37.39 7.98
N ALA A 107 -8.81 -37.84 9.22
CA ALA A 107 -9.02 -39.24 9.55
C ALA A 107 -10.45 -39.71 9.20
N PRO A 108 -10.71 -41.02 9.06
CA PRO A 108 -12.02 -41.55 8.69
C PRO A 108 -13.18 -41.15 9.61
N ASP A 109 -12.89 -40.85 10.88
CA ASP A 109 -13.86 -40.39 11.89
C ASP A 109 -14.12 -38.86 11.84
N GLY A 110 -13.51 -38.18 10.88
CA GLY A 110 -13.61 -36.75 10.64
C GLY A 110 -12.66 -35.89 11.48
N LEU A 111 -11.76 -36.49 12.26
CA LEU A 111 -10.74 -35.76 13.03
C LEU A 111 -9.69 -35.16 12.09
N LEU A 112 -9.38 -33.87 12.24
CA LEU A 112 -8.26 -33.23 11.55
C LEU A 112 -6.97 -33.45 12.32
N LEU A 113 -5.93 -33.85 11.61
CA LEU A 113 -4.56 -34.07 12.10
C LEU A 113 -3.59 -33.19 11.30
N PRO A 114 -2.38 -32.90 11.81
CA PRO A 114 -1.35 -32.25 11.02
C PRO A 114 -0.99 -33.13 9.82
N GLY A 115 -0.97 -32.54 8.62
CA GLY A 115 -0.40 -33.19 7.44
C GLY A 115 1.10 -32.94 7.36
N ARG A 116 1.80 -33.60 6.43
CA ARG A 116 3.26 -33.49 6.28
C ARG A 116 3.79 -32.05 6.24
N ALA A 117 3.13 -31.14 5.53
CA ALA A 117 3.53 -29.73 5.47
C ALA A 117 3.27 -29.00 6.80
N GLY A 118 2.18 -29.35 7.48
CA GLY A 118 1.84 -28.81 8.79
C GLY A 118 2.81 -29.27 9.88
N GLU A 119 3.23 -30.55 9.87
CA GLU A 119 4.27 -31.05 10.78
C GLU A 119 5.59 -30.32 10.59
N LYS A 120 6.03 -30.19 9.33
CA LYS A 120 7.26 -29.44 9.00
C LYS A 120 7.19 -28.00 9.47
N LEU A 121 6.02 -27.34 9.32
CA LEU A 121 5.81 -25.98 9.82
C LEU A 121 5.97 -25.94 11.35
N LEU A 122 5.27 -26.83 12.07
CA LEU A 122 5.23 -26.88 13.53
C LEU A 122 6.58 -27.23 14.19
N GLU A 123 7.43 -28.01 13.52
CA GLU A 123 8.78 -28.34 13.99
C GLU A 123 9.79 -27.22 13.73
N GLY A 124 9.49 -26.34 12.76
CA GLY A 124 10.35 -25.24 12.36
C GLY A 124 10.30 -24.06 13.33
N ARG A 125 11.34 -23.21 13.29
CA ARG A 125 11.34 -21.91 13.98
C ARG A 125 10.22 -20.98 13.49
N GLU A 126 9.73 -21.23 12.29
CA GLU A 126 8.65 -20.49 11.66
C GLU A 126 7.28 -20.68 12.32
N ALA A 127 7.09 -21.73 13.13
CA ALA A 127 5.88 -21.93 13.94
C ALA A 127 5.64 -20.83 14.98
N TYR A 128 6.68 -20.06 15.33
CA TYR A 128 6.61 -19.04 16.38
C TYR A 128 6.47 -17.62 15.82
N SER A 129 6.39 -17.45 14.50
CA SER A 129 6.15 -16.15 13.86
C SER A 129 5.09 -16.23 12.79
N VAL A 130 4.10 -15.34 12.87
CA VAL A 130 3.07 -15.15 11.82
C VAL A 130 3.31 -13.89 10.98
N PHE A 131 4.34 -13.13 11.31
CA PHE A 131 4.81 -11.98 10.53
C PHE A 131 5.93 -12.41 9.58
N THR A 132 5.95 -11.81 8.40
CA THR A 132 7.02 -11.97 7.41
C THR A 132 8.15 -11.00 7.74
N THR A 133 9.39 -11.47 7.76
CA THR A 133 10.54 -10.57 7.70
C THR A 133 10.69 -10.14 6.25
N PRO A 134 10.61 -8.84 5.91
CA PRO A 134 10.77 -8.39 4.53
C PRO A 134 12.09 -8.90 3.96
N GLU A 135 12.05 -9.67 2.88
CA GLU A 135 13.25 -10.05 2.15
C GLU A 135 13.76 -8.82 1.40
N GLU A 136 15.02 -8.45 1.59
CA GLU A 136 15.63 -7.32 0.92
C GLU A 136 16.39 -7.77 -0.32
N TYR A 137 16.20 -7.06 -1.43
CA TYR A 137 17.00 -7.23 -2.63
C TYR A 137 18.18 -6.26 -2.59
N GLN A 138 19.39 -6.77 -2.85
CA GLN A 138 20.55 -5.93 -3.14
C GLN A 138 20.40 -5.30 -4.51
N VAL A 139 20.62 -3.99 -4.61
CA VAL A 139 20.55 -3.26 -5.87
C VAL A 139 21.94 -2.81 -6.28
N SER A 140 22.40 -3.26 -7.45
CA SER A 140 23.67 -2.82 -8.02
C SER A 140 23.50 -2.23 -9.42
N GLU A 141 24.39 -1.33 -9.79
CA GLU A 141 24.52 -0.87 -11.16
C GLU A 141 24.99 -2.02 -12.06
N ALA A 142 24.64 -1.99 -13.35
CA ALA A 142 25.14 -2.93 -14.36
C ALA A 142 26.68 -3.01 -14.42
N GLY A 143 27.40 -1.98 -13.92
CA GLY A 143 28.86 -1.98 -13.74
C GLY A 143 29.37 -2.65 -12.45
N GLY A 144 28.49 -3.17 -11.60
CA GLY A 144 28.82 -3.94 -10.38
C GLY A 144 28.88 -3.13 -9.08
N GLN A 145 28.66 -1.81 -9.11
CA GLN A 145 28.63 -0.99 -7.90
C GLN A 145 27.35 -1.24 -7.10
N LEU A 146 27.49 -1.62 -5.82
CA LEU A 146 26.34 -1.73 -4.89
C LEU A 146 25.81 -0.33 -4.56
N LEU A 147 24.50 -0.15 -4.75
CA LEU A 147 23.79 1.11 -4.53
C LEU A 147 22.99 1.12 -3.23
N GLY A 148 22.57 -0.05 -2.76
CA GLY A 148 21.81 -0.23 -1.52
C GLY A 148 20.95 -1.48 -1.54
N THR A 149 19.96 -1.52 -0.65
CA THR A 149 18.93 -2.58 -0.62
C THR A 149 17.53 -1.96 -0.74
N ILE A 150 16.58 -2.73 -1.28
CA ILE A 150 15.16 -2.40 -1.26
C ILE A 150 14.34 -3.62 -0.85
N PRO A 151 13.21 -3.46 -0.15
CA PRO A 151 12.29 -4.57 0.10
C PRO A 151 11.84 -5.23 -1.22
N GLN A 152 11.70 -6.56 -1.22
CA GLN A 152 11.19 -7.32 -2.37
C GLN A 152 9.84 -6.81 -2.85
N SER A 153 8.97 -6.43 -1.91
CA SER A 153 7.63 -5.87 -2.17
C SER A 153 7.66 -4.65 -3.10
N ASN A 154 8.81 -3.98 -3.22
CA ASN A 154 8.96 -2.77 -4.03
C ASN A 154 9.32 -3.08 -5.49
N VAL A 155 9.51 -4.36 -5.85
CA VAL A 155 9.82 -4.82 -7.20
C VAL A 155 8.53 -5.26 -7.90
N VAL A 156 7.94 -4.36 -8.70
CA VAL A 156 6.64 -4.59 -9.33
C VAL A 156 6.79 -5.02 -10.80
N ALA A 157 7.78 -4.50 -11.54
CA ALA A 157 7.99 -4.87 -12.94
C ALA A 157 9.44 -4.66 -13.44
N THR A 158 9.80 -5.36 -14.51
CA THR A 158 11.01 -5.06 -15.29
C THR A 158 10.87 -3.69 -15.98
N GLU A 159 11.94 -2.92 -16.15
CA GLU A 159 11.97 -1.53 -16.64
C GLU A 159 11.35 -0.46 -15.72
N GLN A 160 10.91 -0.84 -14.52
CA GLN A 160 10.51 0.08 -13.46
C GLN A 160 11.64 1.06 -13.11
N LEU A 161 11.29 2.31 -12.79
CA LEU A 161 12.24 3.29 -12.28
C LEU A 161 12.29 3.24 -10.74
N LEU A 162 13.51 3.36 -10.20
CA LEU A 162 13.86 3.33 -8.79
C LEU A 162 14.64 4.60 -8.41
N ILE A 163 14.56 5.02 -7.15
CA ILE A 163 15.39 6.10 -6.59
C ILE A 163 16.21 5.54 -5.45
N LEU A 164 17.54 5.61 -5.58
CA LEU A 164 18.51 5.19 -4.56
C LEU A 164 19.62 6.24 -4.47
N ALA A 165 19.97 6.63 -3.23
CA ALA A 165 20.94 7.68 -2.95
C ALA A 165 20.68 9.00 -3.72
N GLY A 166 19.39 9.36 -3.89
CA GLY A 166 18.98 10.57 -4.62
C GLY A 166 19.23 10.52 -6.14
N GLN A 167 19.65 9.37 -6.67
CA GLN A 167 19.88 9.14 -8.10
C GLN A 167 18.79 8.23 -8.67
N ARG A 168 18.48 8.42 -9.95
CA ARG A 168 17.45 7.67 -10.67
C ARG A 168 18.06 6.47 -11.39
N TRP A 169 17.41 5.33 -11.21
CA TRP A 169 17.87 4.04 -11.68
C TRP A 169 16.73 3.34 -12.40
N ARG A 170 16.98 2.75 -13.57
CA ARG A 170 16.02 1.90 -14.27
C ARG A 170 16.38 0.45 -14.00
N LEU A 171 15.42 -0.32 -13.50
CA LEU A 171 15.55 -1.75 -13.27
C LEU A 171 15.71 -2.47 -14.60
N VAL A 172 16.83 -3.16 -14.77
CA VAL A 172 17.19 -3.90 -15.98
C VAL A 172 16.93 -5.39 -15.80
N HIS A 173 17.27 -5.92 -14.63
CA HIS A 173 17.14 -7.35 -14.35
C HIS A 173 16.89 -7.62 -12.87
N VAL A 174 16.12 -8.67 -12.59
CA VAL A 174 15.83 -9.16 -11.25
C VAL A 174 16.23 -10.63 -11.18
N ASN A 175 17.25 -10.93 -10.39
CA ASN A 175 17.61 -12.30 -10.03
C ASN A 175 16.96 -12.63 -8.69
N ARG A 176 15.82 -13.33 -8.76
CA ARG A 176 15.03 -13.71 -7.59
C ARG A 176 15.73 -14.73 -6.70
N GLU A 177 16.48 -15.67 -7.28
CA GLU A 177 17.21 -16.69 -6.50
C GLU A 177 18.34 -16.09 -5.65
N ARG A 178 18.95 -14.99 -6.13
CA ARG A 178 20.06 -14.31 -5.45
C ARG A 178 19.63 -13.06 -4.68
N HIS A 179 18.33 -12.75 -4.63
CA HIS A 179 17.79 -11.49 -4.08
C HIS A 179 18.57 -10.26 -4.59
N HIS A 180 18.76 -10.19 -5.91
CA HIS A 180 19.62 -9.18 -6.52
C HIS A 180 18.97 -8.49 -7.71
N ILE A 181 19.08 -7.17 -7.77
CA ILE A 181 18.56 -6.32 -8.84
C ILE A 181 19.71 -5.60 -9.53
N THR A 182 19.73 -5.66 -10.85
CA THR A 182 20.64 -4.88 -11.68
C THR A 182 19.89 -3.68 -12.24
N VAL A 183 20.46 -2.49 -12.09
CA VAL A 183 19.92 -1.22 -12.61
C VAL A 183 20.90 -0.50 -13.53
N LYS A 184 20.39 0.40 -14.37
CA LYS A 184 21.18 1.36 -15.15
C LYS A 184 20.72 2.78 -14.82
N ARG A 185 21.61 3.77 -14.90
CA ARG A 185 21.25 5.17 -14.63
C ARG A 185 20.17 5.65 -15.61
N ALA A 186 19.15 6.35 -15.12
CA ALA A 186 18.04 6.85 -15.93
C ALA A 186 18.04 8.38 -16.02
N MET A 187 17.99 8.93 -17.24
CA MET A 187 17.97 10.38 -17.51
C MET A 187 16.54 10.97 -17.62
N GLY A 188 15.49 10.18 -17.43
CA GLY A 188 14.09 10.64 -17.56
C GLY A 188 13.06 9.53 -17.29
N GLY A 189 11.80 9.96 -17.08
CA GLY A 189 10.66 9.14 -16.65
C GLY A 189 10.42 9.23 -15.14
N HIS A 190 9.19 8.99 -14.71
CA HIS A 190 8.74 9.11 -13.32
C HIS A 190 8.93 7.79 -12.56
N PRO A 191 9.84 7.74 -11.57
CA PRO A 191 9.91 6.63 -10.63
C PRO A 191 8.83 6.80 -9.56
N PRO A 192 8.04 5.77 -9.25
CA PRO A 192 7.35 5.73 -7.96
C PRO A 192 8.37 5.93 -6.84
N GLN A 193 8.13 6.88 -5.94
CA GLN A 193 8.90 7.01 -4.72
C GLN A 193 8.53 5.82 -3.81
N PHE A 194 9.49 4.91 -3.60
CA PHE A 194 9.29 3.81 -2.69
C PHE A 194 9.54 4.26 -1.25
N SER A 195 8.46 4.21 -0.46
CA SER A 195 8.55 4.09 0.98
C SER A 195 9.24 2.75 1.32
N SER A 196 10.21 2.78 2.22
CA SER A 196 10.76 1.58 2.86
C SER A 196 9.85 1.04 3.97
N ALA A 197 8.78 1.76 4.32
CA ALA A 197 7.75 1.25 5.22
C ALA A 197 6.78 0.35 4.42
N PRO A 198 6.51 -0.88 4.90
CA PRO A 198 5.60 -1.83 4.24
C PRO A 198 4.15 -1.33 4.13
N LEU A 199 3.80 -0.27 4.87
CA LEU A 199 2.54 0.47 4.78
C LEU A 199 2.86 1.96 4.69
N GLY A 200 2.26 2.65 3.72
CA GLY A 200 2.26 4.10 3.58
C GLY A 200 1.43 4.79 4.66
N PRO A 201 1.51 6.12 4.78
CA PRO A 201 0.85 6.85 5.85
C PRO A 201 -0.68 6.72 5.82
N HIS A 202 -1.28 6.54 6.99
CA HIS A 202 -2.73 6.57 7.15
C HIS A 202 -3.34 7.93 6.78
N THR A 203 -4.62 7.93 6.39
CA THR A 203 -5.37 9.12 5.96
C THR A 203 -5.32 10.25 7.00
N GLY A 204 -5.28 9.94 8.29
CA GLY A 204 -5.11 10.93 9.37
C GLY A 204 -3.81 11.73 9.26
N ILE A 205 -2.70 11.06 8.92
CA ILE A 205 -1.39 11.69 8.70
C ILE A 205 -1.44 12.56 7.44
N ILE A 206 -1.98 12.04 6.33
CA ILE A 206 -2.11 12.80 5.08
C ILE A 206 -2.99 14.04 5.24
N ARG A 207 -4.07 13.95 6.03
CA ARG A 207 -4.93 15.10 6.35
C ARG A 207 -4.20 16.14 7.20
N GLU A 208 -3.38 15.72 8.15
CA GLU A 208 -2.54 16.66 8.92
C GLU A 208 -1.46 17.30 8.03
N MET A 209 -0.88 16.57 7.08
CA MET A 209 0.02 17.14 6.07
C MET A 209 -0.69 18.21 5.23
N LEU A 210 -1.91 17.92 4.73
CA LEU A 210 -2.73 18.90 4.01
C LEU A 210 -3.02 20.13 4.88
N ARG A 211 -3.36 19.94 6.16
CA ARG A 211 -3.55 21.03 7.12
C ARG A 211 -2.29 21.89 7.26
N LEU A 212 -1.10 21.30 7.30
CA LEU A 212 0.17 22.02 7.40
C LEU A 212 0.46 22.86 6.15
N TYR A 213 0.15 22.36 4.96
CA TYR A 213 0.25 23.16 3.72
C TYR A 213 -0.72 24.34 3.71
N LEU A 214 -1.95 24.13 4.19
CA LEU A 214 -3.00 25.16 4.19
C LEU A 214 -2.81 26.21 5.29
N SER A 215 -2.27 25.83 6.44
CA SER A 215 -2.05 26.69 7.60
C SER A 215 -0.87 27.65 7.41
N LEU A 216 -0.90 28.78 8.11
CA LEU A 216 0.21 29.73 8.23
C LEU A 216 1.06 29.48 9.48
N ASP A 217 0.62 28.60 10.38
CA ASP A 217 1.21 28.40 11.69
C ASP A 217 2.57 27.69 11.58
N TYR A 218 3.50 28.05 12.44
CA TYR A 218 4.78 27.35 12.60
C TYR A 218 4.83 26.72 13.99
N PRO A 219 4.91 25.39 14.10
CA PRO A 219 5.10 24.74 15.39
C PRO A 219 6.36 25.26 16.10
N VAL A 220 6.22 25.61 17.38
CA VAL A 220 7.27 26.29 18.16
C VAL A 220 8.55 25.48 18.32
N TRP A 221 8.45 24.15 18.19
CA TRP A 221 9.54 23.20 18.36
C TRP A 221 10.37 22.95 17.09
N LEU A 222 10.03 23.61 15.96
CA LEU A 222 10.85 23.56 14.75
C LEU A 222 12.12 24.41 14.91
N ASP A 223 13.25 23.86 14.48
CA ASP A 223 14.46 24.66 14.25
C ASP A 223 14.34 25.51 12.98
N ASP A 224 15.30 26.40 12.75
CA ASP A 224 15.26 27.35 11.64
C ASP A 224 15.26 26.66 10.27
N LYS A 225 15.95 25.52 10.15
CA LYS A 225 16.02 24.79 8.88
C LYS A 225 14.71 24.07 8.56
N ALA A 226 14.08 23.45 9.54
CA ALA A 226 12.76 22.84 9.40
C ALA A 226 11.68 23.90 9.10
N ARG A 227 11.78 25.10 9.69
CA ARG A 227 10.91 26.24 9.32
C ARG A 227 11.12 26.65 7.86
N GLN A 228 12.36 26.72 7.40
CA GLN A 228 12.67 27.01 6.00
C GLN A 228 12.05 25.95 5.07
N PHE A 229 12.22 24.67 5.34
CA PHE A 229 11.64 23.60 4.52
C PHE A 229 10.11 23.60 4.53
N LEU A 230 9.47 23.87 5.67
CA LEU A 230 8.01 24.05 5.73
C LEU A 230 7.56 25.23 4.85
N ALA A 231 8.28 26.35 4.88
CA ALA A 231 8.00 27.52 4.05
C ALA A 231 8.17 27.22 2.55
N GLU A 232 9.24 26.51 2.17
CA GLU A 232 9.49 26.06 0.80
C GLU A 232 8.37 25.14 0.29
N GLY A 233 7.97 24.15 1.09
CA GLY A 233 6.87 23.23 0.74
C GLY A 233 5.54 23.95 0.56
N ARG A 234 5.22 24.92 1.44
CA ARG A 234 4.04 25.78 1.30
C ARG A 234 4.08 26.64 0.05
N LYS A 235 5.23 27.25 -0.24
CA LYS A 235 5.43 28.04 -1.47
C LYS A 235 5.23 27.20 -2.73
N ALA A 236 5.75 25.98 -2.76
CA ALA A 236 5.54 25.05 -3.86
C ALA A 236 4.06 24.64 -3.97
N PHE A 237 3.42 24.29 -2.85
CA PHE A 237 1.99 23.95 -2.79
C PHE A 237 1.11 25.07 -3.37
N ASP A 238 1.41 26.31 -3.01
CA ASP A 238 0.72 27.51 -3.50
C ASP A 238 1.01 27.77 -4.97
N GLY A 239 2.27 27.64 -5.40
CA GLY A 239 2.68 27.78 -6.80
C GLY A 239 2.02 26.75 -7.73
N LEU A 240 1.73 25.55 -7.22
CA LEU A 240 0.97 24.52 -7.93
C LEU A 240 -0.55 24.75 -7.85
N GLY A 241 -1.02 25.75 -7.09
CA GLY A 241 -2.43 26.06 -6.90
C GLY A 241 -3.19 25.02 -6.06
N LEU A 242 -2.49 24.13 -5.35
CA LEU A 242 -3.09 22.99 -4.62
C LEU A 242 -3.98 23.42 -3.44
N ARG A 243 -4.02 24.72 -3.11
CA ARG A 243 -5.05 25.30 -2.22
C ARG A 243 -6.47 25.14 -2.73
N HIS A 244 -6.65 25.13 -4.05
CA HIS A 244 -7.97 25.22 -4.69
C HIS A 244 -8.27 24.06 -5.64
N ARG A 245 -7.28 23.21 -5.90
CA ARG A 245 -7.42 22.04 -6.78
C ARG A 245 -6.64 20.86 -6.23
N SER A 246 -7.10 19.68 -6.62
CA SER A 246 -6.50 18.40 -6.29
C SER A 246 -6.01 17.67 -7.54
N VAL A 247 -6.19 18.24 -8.73
CA VAL A 247 -5.66 17.70 -9.97
C VAL A 247 -4.92 18.79 -10.73
N ILE A 248 -3.68 18.51 -11.11
CA ILE A 248 -2.82 19.44 -11.85
C ILE A 248 -2.20 18.74 -13.05
N GLN A 249 -1.89 19.51 -14.09
CA GLN A 249 -1.08 19.04 -15.20
C GLN A 249 0.36 19.49 -15.00
N HIS A 250 1.31 18.58 -15.20
CA HIS A 250 2.74 18.84 -15.13
C HIS A 250 3.41 18.05 -16.24
N ASP A 251 4.04 18.75 -17.19
CA ASP A 251 4.63 18.18 -18.40
C ASP A 251 3.65 17.22 -19.11
N ASP A 252 4.05 15.96 -19.32
CA ASP A 252 3.27 14.92 -19.97
C ASP A 252 2.40 14.10 -19.00
N GLU A 253 2.21 14.59 -17.78
CA GLU A 253 1.45 13.91 -16.73
C GLU A 253 0.35 14.78 -16.11
N VAL A 254 -0.62 14.09 -15.51
CA VAL A 254 -1.69 14.63 -14.69
C VAL A 254 -1.52 14.05 -13.30
N LEU A 255 -1.24 14.91 -12.33
CA LEU A 255 -1.04 14.53 -10.95
C LEU A 255 -2.35 14.70 -10.19
N ILE A 256 -2.87 13.61 -9.65
CA ILE A 256 -4.14 13.51 -8.93
C ILE A 256 -3.81 13.35 -7.44
N PHE A 257 -4.11 14.35 -6.63
CA PHE A 257 -3.88 14.40 -5.18
C PHE A 257 -5.17 14.06 -4.43
N PRO A 258 -5.44 12.79 -4.10
CA PRO A 258 -6.64 12.44 -3.33
C PRO A 258 -6.62 12.96 -1.89
N TRP A 259 -5.45 13.33 -1.36
CA TRP A 259 -5.25 13.68 0.05
C TRP A 259 -5.82 12.63 1.01
N ALA A 260 -5.59 11.37 0.64
CA ALA A 260 -6.01 10.18 1.37
C ALA A 260 -4.80 9.26 1.63
N GLY A 261 -4.89 8.43 2.66
CA GLY A 261 -3.85 7.46 2.99
C GLY A 261 -3.74 6.33 1.97
N GLU A 262 -2.73 5.48 2.14
CA GLU A 262 -2.35 4.48 1.13
C GLU A 262 -3.53 3.60 0.69
N ARG A 263 -4.26 2.98 1.62
CA ARG A 263 -5.39 2.09 1.29
C ARG A 263 -6.47 2.78 0.45
N ALA A 264 -6.82 4.02 0.80
CA ALA A 264 -7.81 4.80 0.06
C ALA A 264 -7.28 5.24 -1.32
N GLN A 265 -6.02 5.68 -1.39
CA GLN A 265 -5.35 6.03 -2.65
C GLN A 265 -5.24 4.80 -3.58
N ARG A 266 -4.86 3.63 -3.05
CA ARG A 266 -4.81 2.35 -3.75
C ARG A 266 -6.18 1.96 -4.28
N THR A 267 -7.23 2.13 -3.48
CA THR A 267 -8.62 1.91 -3.92
C THR A 267 -8.95 2.78 -5.14
N LEU A 268 -8.64 4.08 -5.08
CA LEU A 268 -8.86 4.99 -6.21
C LEU A 268 -8.05 4.55 -7.44
N MET A 269 -6.79 4.20 -7.26
CA MET A 269 -5.93 3.72 -8.34
C MET A 269 -6.52 2.49 -9.03
N LEU A 270 -6.88 1.45 -8.27
CA LEU A 270 -7.44 0.21 -8.82
C LEU A 270 -8.81 0.44 -9.48
N ALA A 271 -9.62 1.35 -8.96
CA ALA A 271 -10.88 1.73 -9.59
C ALA A 271 -10.67 2.45 -10.93
N LEU A 272 -9.69 3.35 -11.01
CA LEU A 272 -9.32 4.04 -12.25
C LEU A 272 -8.73 3.06 -13.29
N LEU A 273 -7.85 2.14 -12.87
CA LEU A 273 -7.33 1.06 -13.72
C LEU A 273 -8.45 0.18 -14.30
N ALA A 274 -9.43 -0.18 -13.46
CA ALA A 274 -10.62 -0.92 -13.90
C ALA A 274 -11.50 -0.16 -14.90
N ARG A 275 -11.28 1.15 -15.06
CA ARG A 275 -11.91 2.01 -16.09
C ARG A 275 -10.98 2.30 -17.27
N GLY A 276 -9.86 1.61 -17.36
CA GLY A 276 -8.90 1.73 -18.47
C GLY A 276 -8.01 2.97 -18.40
N LEU A 277 -7.87 3.58 -17.22
CA LEU A 277 -6.93 4.69 -17.02
C LEU A 277 -5.61 4.17 -16.46
N ASP A 278 -4.50 4.52 -17.12
CA ASP A 278 -3.17 4.02 -16.80
C ASP A 278 -2.55 4.83 -15.65
N VAL A 279 -3.06 4.62 -14.44
CA VAL A 279 -2.60 5.35 -13.25
C VAL A 279 -1.53 4.60 -12.47
N VAL A 280 -0.55 5.34 -11.96
CA VAL A 280 0.53 4.82 -11.10
C VAL A 280 0.70 5.67 -9.83
N PRO A 281 1.06 5.07 -8.69
CA PRO A 281 1.28 5.83 -7.46
C PRO A 281 2.62 6.58 -7.52
N MET A 282 2.65 7.83 -7.05
CA MET A 282 3.83 8.70 -7.01
C MET A 282 4.02 9.36 -5.64
N GLY A 283 3.80 8.60 -4.57
CA GLY A 283 3.79 9.12 -3.20
C GLY A 283 2.44 9.74 -2.87
N LEU A 284 2.38 11.07 -2.69
CA LEU A 284 1.11 11.76 -2.37
C LEU A 284 0.08 11.73 -3.52
N PRO A 285 0.45 11.94 -4.80
CA PRO A 285 -0.47 11.81 -5.91
C PRO A 285 -0.43 10.43 -6.59
N LEU A 286 -1.45 10.20 -7.42
CA LEU A 286 -1.39 9.29 -8.56
C LEU A 286 -0.96 10.08 -9.80
N SER A 287 -0.14 9.49 -10.66
CA SER A 287 0.15 10.02 -12.00
C SER A 287 -0.72 9.31 -13.04
N LEU A 288 -1.21 10.10 -14.00
CA LEU A 288 -1.97 9.67 -15.17
C LEU A 288 -1.33 10.33 -16.42
N PRO A 289 -1.13 9.63 -17.55
CA PRO A 289 -0.66 10.25 -18.78
C PRO A 289 -1.56 11.42 -19.22
N SER A 290 -0.96 12.52 -19.67
CA SER A 290 -1.67 13.71 -20.15
C SER A 290 -2.65 13.41 -21.29
N SER A 291 -2.34 12.39 -22.11
CA SER A 291 -3.22 11.88 -23.17
C SER A 291 -4.57 11.37 -22.66
N GLN A 292 -4.66 10.95 -21.40
CA GLN A 292 -5.88 10.43 -20.77
C GLN A 292 -6.58 11.46 -19.86
N ARG A 293 -6.09 12.71 -19.77
CA ARG A 293 -6.69 13.80 -18.97
C ARG A 293 -8.19 13.95 -19.19
N ALA A 294 -8.63 13.91 -20.46
CA ALA A 294 -10.03 14.12 -20.84
C ALA A 294 -10.96 13.00 -20.35
N ALA A 295 -10.45 11.77 -20.24
CA ALA A 295 -11.21 10.61 -19.78
C ALA A 295 -11.41 10.59 -18.25
N LEU A 296 -10.55 11.28 -17.50
CA LEU A 296 -10.61 11.30 -16.03
C LEU A 296 -11.90 11.89 -15.48
N GLY A 297 -12.40 13.00 -16.07
CA GLY A 297 -13.60 13.69 -15.60
C GLY A 297 -14.85 12.79 -15.58
N PRO A 298 -15.24 12.20 -16.74
CA PRO A 298 -16.37 11.28 -16.81
C PRO A 298 -16.26 10.08 -15.85
N VAL A 299 -15.06 9.53 -15.68
CA VAL A 299 -14.84 8.42 -14.74
C VAL A 299 -15.05 8.85 -13.28
N LEU A 300 -14.58 10.05 -12.90
CA LEU A 300 -14.82 10.60 -11.57
C LEU A 300 -16.30 10.94 -11.35
N GLU A 301 -17.04 11.37 -12.38
CA GLU A 301 -18.48 11.62 -12.31
C GLU A 301 -19.26 10.33 -12.01
N ASP A 302 -18.92 9.24 -12.69
CA ASP A 302 -19.46 7.92 -12.41
C ASP A 302 -19.20 7.51 -10.95
N PHE A 303 -17.97 7.66 -10.47
CA PHE A 303 -17.63 7.31 -9.10
C PHE A 303 -18.38 8.16 -8.08
N ALA A 304 -18.52 9.46 -8.32
CA ALA A 304 -19.29 10.36 -7.47
C ALA A 304 -20.78 9.98 -7.39
N GLN A 305 -21.31 9.34 -8.44
CA GLN A 305 -22.67 8.77 -8.53
C GLN A 305 -22.76 7.32 -8.03
N SER A 306 -21.69 6.81 -7.39
CA SER A 306 -21.60 5.42 -6.90
C SER A 306 -21.71 4.35 -7.99
N LYS A 307 -21.47 4.71 -9.25
CA LYS A 307 -21.26 3.75 -10.33
C LYS A 307 -19.80 3.31 -10.25
N LEU A 308 -19.50 2.35 -9.37
CA LEU A 308 -18.15 1.86 -9.11
C LEU A 308 -17.90 0.54 -9.87
N PRO A 309 -16.65 0.22 -10.26
CA PRO A 309 -16.32 -1.14 -10.64
C PRO A 309 -16.55 -2.11 -9.45
N GLY A 310 -16.73 -3.40 -9.72
CA GLY A 310 -16.86 -4.40 -8.66
C GLY A 310 -15.54 -4.56 -7.89
N PRO A 311 -15.56 -4.86 -6.57
CA PRO A 311 -14.33 -5.09 -5.79
C PRO A 311 -13.39 -6.13 -6.41
N ALA A 312 -13.94 -7.25 -6.89
CA ALA A 312 -13.19 -8.29 -7.61
C ALA A 312 -12.47 -7.74 -8.86
N THR A 313 -13.14 -6.87 -9.65
CA THR A 313 -12.54 -6.21 -10.81
C THR A 313 -11.39 -5.29 -10.40
N MET A 314 -11.52 -4.57 -9.29
CA MET A 314 -10.44 -3.72 -8.77
C MET A 314 -9.23 -4.54 -8.37
N VAL A 315 -9.40 -5.58 -7.53
CA VAL A 315 -8.26 -6.38 -7.05
C VAL A 315 -7.66 -7.28 -8.12
N ALA A 316 -8.35 -7.51 -9.24
CA ALA A 316 -7.79 -8.22 -10.40
C ALA A 316 -6.51 -7.54 -10.95
N HIS A 317 -6.40 -6.21 -10.79
CA HIS A 317 -5.20 -5.45 -11.18
C HIS A 317 -4.02 -5.59 -10.20
N ILE A 318 -4.21 -6.25 -9.04
CA ILE A 318 -3.13 -6.55 -8.10
C ILE A 318 -2.41 -7.81 -8.58
N GLN A 319 -1.14 -7.65 -8.96
CA GLN A 319 -0.30 -8.73 -9.49
C GLN A 319 0.00 -9.80 -8.45
N ASP A 320 0.45 -9.38 -7.26
CA ASP A 320 0.70 -10.28 -6.12
C ASP A 320 -0.25 -9.94 -4.98
N LYS A 321 -1.20 -10.86 -4.75
CA LYS A 321 -2.19 -10.74 -3.67
C LYS A 321 -1.70 -11.41 -2.38
N ALA A 322 -0.64 -12.21 -2.46
CA ALA A 322 -0.05 -12.87 -1.30
C ALA A 322 0.89 -11.90 -0.61
N HIS A 323 0.59 -11.56 0.63
CA HIS A 323 1.36 -10.61 1.45
C HIS A 323 1.77 -11.25 2.78
N ASP A 324 0.83 -11.91 3.46
CA ASP A 324 1.07 -12.52 4.75
C ASP A 324 1.84 -13.85 4.58
N LYS A 325 2.56 -14.24 5.64
CA LYS A 325 3.53 -15.34 5.63
C LYS A 325 3.01 -16.65 5.02
N PHE A 326 1.74 -16.98 5.26
CA PHE A 326 1.11 -18.23 4.80
C PHE A 326 0.15 -18.04 3.63
N ASP A 327 0.12 -16.86 3.00
CA ASP A 327 -0.75 -16.61 1.84
C ASP A 327 -0.42 -17.53 0.65
N HIS A 328 0.83 -17.99 0.55
CA HIS A 328 1.25 -18.98 -0.46
C HIS A 328 0.47 -20.32 -0.37
N ALA A 329 -0.15 -20.62 0.78
CA ALA A 329 -0.97 -21.80 0.98
C ALA A 329 -2.44 -21.59 0.58
N LEU A 330 -2.85 -20.34 0.36
CA LEU A 330 -4.23 -19.98 0.02
C LEU A 330 -4.46 -20.10 -1.49
N PRO A 331 -5.63 -20.61 -1.93
CA PRO A 331 -6.01 -20.64 -3.33
C PRO A 331 -6.33 -19.22 -3.83
N PRO A 332 -6.26 -18.98 -5.15
CA PRO A 332 -6.51 -17.66 -5.73
C PRO A 332 -7.83 -17.00 -5.29
N ALA A 333 -8.90 -17.78 -5.12
CA ALA A 333 -10.19 -17.26 -4.66
C ALA A 333 -10.13 -16.67 -3.23
N LEU A 334 -9.42 -17.32 -2.30
CA LEU A 334 -9.26 -16.81 -0.93
C LEU A 334 -8.29 -15.62 -0.87
N LEU A 335 -7.28 -15.59 -1.75
CA LEU A 335 -6.40 -14.42 -1.90
C LEU A 335 -7.14 -13.22 -2.47
N GLU A 336 -8.08 -13.44 -3.38
CA GLU A 336 -8.95 -12.39 -3.91
C GLU A 336 -9.87 -11.84 -2.82
N GLU A 337 -10.54 -12.71 -2.06
CA GLU A 337 -11.38 -12.33 -0.93
C GLU A 337 -10.60 -11.56 0.14
N SER A 338 -9.40 -12.06 0.49
CA SER A 338 -8.44 -11.37 1.36
C SER A 338 -8.08 -9.99 0.82
N ALA A 339 -7.71 -9.87 -0.46
CA ALA A 339 -7.35 -8.58 -1.05
C ALA A 339 -8.51 -7.57 -1.05
N ILE A 340 -9.75 -8.02 -1.27
CA ILE A 340 -10.95 -7.17 -1.22
C ILE A 340 -11.12 -6.57 0.18
N HIS A 341 -10.90 -7.37 1.22
CA HIS A 341 -11.09 -6.94 2.60
C HIS A 341 -9.88 -6.17 3.14
N ASP A 342 -8.66 -6.57 2.76
CA ASP A 342 -7.42 -6.13 3.37
C ASP A 342 -6.74 -4.97 2.62
N GLN A 343 -7.06 -4.76 1.32
CA GLN A 343 -6.29 -3.81 0.50
C GLN A 343 -7.12 -2.67 -0.12
N ILE A 344 -8.45 -2.75 -0.09
CA ILE A 344 -9.32 -1.73 -0.69
C ILE A 344 -10.46 -1.31 0.24
N THR A 345 -10.96 -0.09 0.04
CA THR A 345 -12.10 0.51 0.76
C THR A 345 -13.00 1.24 -0.25
N PRO A 346 -13.79 0.50 -1.05
CA PRO A 346 -14.61 1.08 -2.13
C PRO A 346 -15.58 2.17 -1.67
N ASP A 347 -16.07 2.09 -0.43
CA ASP A 347 -17.02 3.04 0.14
C ASP A 347 -16.51 4.48 0.22
N LEU A 348 -15.18 4.68 0.19
CA LEU A 348 -14.56 6.01 0.18
C LEU A 348 -14.54 6.64 -1.22
N LEU A 349 -14.68 5.85 -2.29
CA LEU A 349 -14.54 6.32 -3.67
C LEU A 349 -15.50 7.44 -4.05
N PRO A 350 -16.82 7.39 -3.72
CA PRO A 350 -17.72 8.46 -4.10
C PRO A 350 -17.37 9.80 -3.46
N ALA A 351 -16.91 9.79 -2.21
CA ALA A 351 -16.47 11.00 -1.52
C ALA A 351 -15.16 11.55 -2.12
N MET A 352 -14.18 10.69 -2.38
CA MET A 352 -12.92 11.07 -3.02
C MET A 352 -13.17 11.65 -4.42
N ALA A 353 -14.04 11.02 -5.22
CA ALA A 353 -14.37 11.49 -6.55
C ALA A 353 -15.01 12.88 -6.52
N ARG A 354 -15.97 13.12 -5.61
CA ARG A 354 -16.57 14.45 -5.40
C ARG A 354 -15.53 15.53 -5.02
N GLN A 355 -14.49 15.17 -4.28
CA GLN A 355 -13.41 16.09 -3.93
C GLN A 355 -12.49 16.41 -5.13
N LEU A 356 -12.31 15.46 -6.05
CA LEU A 356 -11.45 15.61 -7.23
C LEU A 356 -12.14 16.36 -8.38
N LEU A 357 -13.46 16.15 -8.56
CA LEU A 357 -14.25 16.70 -9.67
C LEU A 357 -14.13 18.21 -9.90
N PRO A 358 -14.10 19.08 -8.87
CA PRO A 358 -13.93 20.52 -9.07
C PRO A 358 -12.66 20.90 -9.85
N SER A 359 -11.64 20.04 -9.81
CA SER A 359 -10.37 20.24 -10.54
C SER A 359 -10.44 19.83 -12.02
N MET A 360 -11.58 19.31 -12.47
CA MET A 360 -11.84 18.92 -13.86
C MET A 360 -12.58 20.01 -14.64
N ALA A 361 -13.23 20.94 -13.95
CA ALA A 361 -13.83 22.09 -14.59
C ALA A 361 -12.73 22.97 -15.23
N PRO A 362 -12.97 23.58 -16.40
CA PRO A 362 -12.07 24.62 -16.90
C PRO A 362 -11.91 25.69 -15.81
N PRO A 363 -10.71 26.28 -15.65
CA PRO A 363 -10.53 27.35 -14.68
C PRO A 363 -11.57 28.43 -14.97
N ASN A 364 -12.39 28.77 -13.97
CA ASN A 364 -13.29 29.91 -14.08
C ASN A 364 -12.42 31.10 -14.46
N VAL A 365 -12.56 31.59 -15.69
CA VAL A 365 -12.06 32.90 -16.08
C VAL A 365 -12.91 33.88 -15.29
N ALA A 366 -12.47 34.20 -14.08
CA ALA A 366 -13.05 35.28 -13.31
C ALA A 366 -12.84 36.56 -14.14
N ALA A 367 -13.96 37.15 -14.55
CA ALA A 367 -14.04 38.43 -15.23
C ALA A 367 -13.60 39.58 -14.31
#